data_AF-A0A453M1H3-F1
#
_entry.id   AF-A0A453M1H3-F1
#
_cell.length_a   1.000
_cell.length_b   1.000
_cell.length_c   1.000
_cell.angle_alpha   90.00
_cell.angle_beta   90.00
_cell.angle_gamma   90.00
#
_symmetry.space_group_name_H-M   'P 1'
#
loop_
_entity.id
_entity.type
_entity.pdbx_description
1 polymer ?
#
loop_
_entity_poly.entity_id
_entity_poly.type
_entity_poly.pdbx_seq_one_letter_code
_entity_poly.pdbx_strand_id
1 'polypeptide(L)'
;MTDEVNLLREGDPKESALVDVWLDVEALSFDPAMRSVFYQHRVAPALGGAPDEKIIGESVEKLRKVLDVYEARLSKHRYLAGDFLSLVDLSHFPETHYFMGMPYAAVFDAYPRVRAWLEELFDRPAVKKVIALMAKDFN
;
A
#
# COMPACT_ATOMS: atom_id res chain seq x y z
N MET A 1 29.65 -4.84 11.81
CA MET A 1 28.38 -4.85 12.56
C MET A 1 27.39 -4.16 11.63
N THR A 2 26.62 -4.92 10.86
CA THR A 2 25.54 -4.32 10.06
C THR A 2 24.56 -3.76 11.08
N ASP A 3 24.31 -2.46 11.07
CA ASP A 3 23.16 -1.91 11.78
C ASP A 3 21.95 -2.71 11.35
N GLU A 4 21.43 -3.52 12.26
CA GLU A 4 20.33 -4.42 11.98
C GLU A 4 19.14 -3.54 11.61
N VAL A 5 18.53 -3.78 10.44
CA VAL A 5 17.44 -2.95 9.93
C VAL A 5 16.26 -3.09 10.88
N ASN A 6 16.12 -2.17 11.83
CA ASN A 6 15.07 -2.20 12.83
C ASN A 6 13.78 -1.58 12.28
N LEU A 7 13.03 -2.39 11.52
CA LEU A 7 11.76 -1.98 10.89
C LEU A 7 10.60 -1.86 11.88
N LEU A 8 10.69 -2.53 13.03
CA LEU A 8 9.66 -2.56 14.07
C LEU A 8 9.87 -1.53 15.17
N ARG A 9 11.08 -0.96 15.28
CA ARG A 9 11.46 0.03 16.29
C ARG A 9 11.30 -0.45 17.73
N GLU A 10 11.52 -1.75 17.99
CA GLU A 10 11.32 -2.38 19.31
C GLU A 10 12.11 -1.73 20.47
N GLY A 11 13.17 -0.97 20.17
CA GLY A 11 13.96 -0.23 21.15
C GLY A 11 13.36 1.10 21.61
N ASP A 12 12.32 1.60 20.94
CA ASP A 12 11.56 2.78 21.34
C ASP A 12 10.06 2.45 21.35
N PRO A 13 9.45 2.28 22.54
CA PRO A 13 8.05 1.93 22.66
C PRO A 13 7.09 2.90 21.96
N LYS A 14 7.44 4.19 21.84
CA LYS A 14 6.60 5.17 21.14
C LYS A 14 6.65 4.98 19.64
N GLU A 15 7.84 4.77 19.09
CA GLU A 15 8.00 4.52 17.66
C GLU A 15 7.42 3.17 17.26
N SER A 16 7.64 2.13 18.08
CA SER A 16 7.04 0.80 17.88
C SER A 16 5.50 0.88 17.87
N ALA A 17 4.90 1.58 18.83
CA ALA A 17 3.45 1.77 18.86
C ALA A 17 2.93 2.52 17.63
N LEU A 18 3.70 3.46 17.08
CA LEU A 18 3.34 4.13 15.83
C LEU A 18 3.41 3.17 14.64
N VAL A 19 4.41 2.29 14.56
CA VAL A 19 4.46 1.23 13.53
C VAL A 19 3.22 0.36 13.62
N ASP A 20 2.85 -0.11 14.81
CA ASP A 20 1.68 -0.97 15.03
C ASP A 20 0.37 -0.28 14.64
N VAL A 21 0.17 0.98 15.05
CA VAL A 21 -1.04 1.75 14.69
C VAL A 21 -1.19 1.85 13.17
N TRP A 22 -0.12 2.15 12.45
CA TRP A 22 -0.22 2.30 10.99
C TRP A 22 -0.33 0.95 10.28
N LEU A 23 0.20 -0.14 10.83
CA LEU A 23 -0.07 -1.50 10.35
C LEU A 23 -1.55 -1.86 10.50
N ASP A 24 -2.18 -1.52 11.63
CA ASP A 24 -3.62 -1.73 11.80
C ASP A 24 -4.43 -0.90 10.80
N VAL A 25 -4.03 0.35 10.53
CA VAL A 25 -4.69 1.19 9.52
C VAL A 25 -4.56 0.58 8.13
N GLU A 26 -3.38 0.06 7.78
CA GLU A 26 -3.14 -0.64 6.51
C GLU A 26 -4.07 -1.86 6.38
N ALA A 27 -3.99 -2.79 7.33
CA ALA A 27 -4.72 -4.06 7.30
C ALA A 27 -6.25 -3.90 7.39
N LEU A 28 -6.75 -2.89 8.10
CA LEU A 28 -8.18 -2.73 8.36
C LEU A 28 -8.86 -1.73 7.42
N SER A 29 -8.11 -0.87 6.75
CA SER A 29 -8.68 0.19 5.90
C SER A 29 -8.14 0.19 4.47
N PHE A 30 -6.82 0.13 4.30
CA PHE A 30 -6.19 0.18 2.97
C PHE A 30 -6.37 -1.14 2.21
N ASP A 31 -5.91 -2.24 2.80
CA ASP A 31 -5.93 -3.57 2.18
C ASP A 31 -7.34 -4.02 1.76
N PRO A 32 -8.40 -3.91 2.61
CA PRO A 32 -9.74 -4.34 2.22
C PRO A 32 -10.30 -3.56 1.02
N ALA A 33 -9.97 -2.28 0.89
CA ALA A 33 -10.39 -1.47 -0.26
C ALA A 33 -9.68 -1.93 -1.53
N MET A 34 -8.35 -2.13 -1.47
CA MET A 34 -7.52 -2.59 -2.58
C MET A 34 -7.90 -4.01 -3.03
N ARG A 35 -8.03 -4.95 -2.08
CA ARG A 35 -8.39 -6.35 -2.34
C ARG A 35 -9.77 -6.50 -2.97
N SER A 36 -10.74 -5.69 -2.56
CA SER A 36 -12.08 -5.71 -3.14
C SER A 36 -12.04 -5.34 -4.63
N VAL A 37 -11.29 -4.30 -5.00
CA VAL A 37 -11.07 -3.93 -6.41
C VAL A 37 -10.33 -5.04 -7.16
N PHE A 38 -9.25 -5.59 -6.57
CA PHE A 38 -8.50 -6.70 -7.17
C PHE A 38 -9.39 -7.91 -7.45
N TYR A 39 -10.22 -8.29 -6.48
CA TYR A 39 -11.13 -9.43 -6.63
C TYR A 39 -12.10 -9.21 -7.78
N GLN A 40 -12.79 -8.06 -7.80
CA GLN A 40 -13.77 -7.77 -8.85
C GLN A 40 -13.12 -7.64 -10.23
N HIS A 41 -11.97 -6.98 -10.32
CA HIS A 41 -11.31 -6.70 -11.59
C HIS A 41 -10.55 -7.90 -12.17
N ARG A 42 -9.95 -8.76 -11.35
CA ARG A 42 -9.10 -9.87 -11.81
C ARG A 42 -9.66 -11.25 -11.47
N VAL A 43 -10.11 -11.45 -10.23
CA VAL A 43 -10.48 -12.79 -9.74
C VAL A 43 -11.85 -13.23 -10.24
N ALA A 44 -12.86 -12.37 -10.15
CA ALA A 44 -14.21 -12.70 -10.61
C ALA A 44 -14.25 -13.08 -12.11
N PRO A 45 -13.60 -12.34 -13.04
CA PRO A 45 -13.46 -12.75 -14.43
C PRO A 45 -12.72 -14.09 -14.62
N ALA A 46 -11.62 -14.30 -13.88
CA ALA A 46 -10.85 -15.55 -13.96
C ALA A 46 -11.66 -16.78 -13.50
N LEU A 47 -12.65 -16.58 -12.64
CA LEU A 47 -13.60 -17.62 -12.20
C LEU A 47 -14.84 -17.75 -13.11
N GLY A 48 -14.90 -17.03 -14.23
CA GLY A 48 -16.01 -17.07 -15.19
C GLY A 48 -17.19 -16.15 -14.84
N GLY A 49 -17.03 -15.28 -13.83
CA GLY A 49 -17.99 -14.24 -13.50
C GLY A 49 -17.75 -12.93 -14.27
N ALA A 50 -18.58 -11.92 -13.99
CA ALA A 50 -18.37 -10.55 -14.45
C ALA A 50 -18.00 -9.64 -13.26
N PRO A 51 -17.16 -8.61 -13.44
CA PRO A 51 -16.91 -7.61 -12.40
C PRO A 51 -18.20 -6.90 -11.96
N ASP A 52 -18.36 -6.69 -10.65
CA ASP A 52 -19.36 -5.77 -10.12
C ASP A 52 -18.77 -4.35 -10.04
N GLU A 53 -19.07 -3.54 -11.04
CA GLU A 53 -18.60 -2.15 -11.14
C GLU A 53 -19.08 -1.27 -9.98
N LYS A 54 -20.21 -1.61 -9.34
CA LYS A 54 -20.68 -0.87 -8.17
C LYS A 54 -19.75 -1.13 -6.97
N ILE A 55 -19.39 -2.39 -6.73
CA ILE A 55 -18.44 -2.74 -5.66
C ILE A 55 -17.08 -2.08 -5.91
N ILE A 56 -16.61 -2.08 -7.16
CA ILE A 56 -15.36 -1.40 -7.53
C ILE A 56 -15.43 0.09 -7.20
N GLY A 57 -16.48 0.78 -7.66
CA GLY A 57 -16.67 2.21 -7.39
C GLY A 57 -16.70 2.53 -5.90
N GLU A 58 -17.48 1.76 -5.12
CA GLU A 58 -17.55 1.93 -3.66
C GLU A 58 -16.21 1.68 -2.97
N SER A 59 -15.43 0.71 -3.43
CA SER A 59 -14.10 0.41 -2.90
C SER A 59 -13.06 1.48 -3.25
N VAL A 60 -13.10 2.04 -4.47
CA VAL A 60 -12.24 3.18 -4.84
C VAL A 60 -12.57 4.40 -3.99
N GLU A 61 -13.84 4.68 -3.69
CA GLU A 61 -14.22 5.78 -2.79
C GLU A 61 -13.80 5.54 -1.34
N LYS A 62 -13.79 4.29 -0.86
CA LYS A 62 -13.20 3.95 0.45
C LYS A 62 -11.69 4.20 0.44
N LEU A 63 -11.01 3.79 -0.63
CA LEU A 63 -9.57 4.02 -0.80
C LEU A 63 -9.25 5.51 -0.77
N ARG A 64 -10.01 6.37 -1.48
CA ARG A 64 -9.83 7.83 -1.44
C ARG A 64 -9.80 8.39 -0.02
N LYS A 65 -10.73 7.96 0.83
CA LYS A 65 -10.79 8.40 2.24
C LYS A 65 -9.54 8.00 3.03
N VAL A 66 -9.00 6.81 2.77
CA VAL A 66 -7.73 6.37 3.38
C VAL A 66 -6.57 7.22 2.86
N LEU A 67 -6.55 7.49 1.56
CA LEU A 67 -5.54 8.32 0.92
C LEU A 67 -5.57 9.77 1.40
N ASP A 68 -6.74 10.34 1.70
CA ASP A 68 -6.85 11.67 2.32
C ASP A 68 -6.10 11.72 3.67
N VAL A 69 -6.23 10.66 4.49
CA VAL A 69 -5.53 10.53 5.77
C VAL A 69 -4.03 10.35 5.55
N TYR A 70 -3.64 9.55 4.56
CA TYR A 70 -2.23 9.29 4.26
C TYR A 70 -1.54 10.54 3.71
N GLU A 71 -2.18 11.28 2.82
CA GLU A 71 -1.68 12.55 2.29
C GLU A 71 -1.47 13.56 3.42
N ALA A 72 -2.43 13.68 4.34
CA ALA A 72 -2.29 14.53 5.52
C ALA A 72 -1.16 14.06 6.44
N ARG A 73 -0.98 12.75 6.62
CA ARG A 73 0.12 12.17 7.42
C ARG A 73 1.49 12.44 6.79
N LEU A 74 1.64 12.14 5.50
CA LEU A 74 2.87 12.29 4.72
C LEU A 74 3.20 13.75 4.41
N SER A 75 2.26 14.68 4.62
CA SER A 75 2.56 16.12 4.63
C SER A 75 3.38 16.56 5.84
N LYS A 76 3.37 15.78 6.94
CA LYS A 76 4.02 16.10 8.22
C LYS A 76 5.23 15.22 8.52
N HIS A 77 5.23 14.00 8.00
CA HIS A 77 6.28 13.02 8.21
C HIS A 77 6.70 12.42 6.88
N ARG A 78 7.95 11.96 6.80
CA ARG A 78 8.46 11.32 5.58
C ARG A 78 7.81 9.96 5.28
N TYR A 79 7.48 9.21 6.33
CA TYR A 79 6.89 7.86 6.28
C TYR A 79 5.66 7.78 7.19
N LEU A 80 4.90 6.68 7.12
CA LEU A 80 3.66 6.54 7.88
C LEU A 80 3.91 6.52 9.40
N ALA A 81 4.90 5.76 9.86
CA ALA A 81 5.23 5.68 11.28
C ALA A 81 6.02 6.90 11.81
N GLY A 82 6.61 7.73 10.95
CA GLY A 82 7.43 8.88 11.34
C GLY A 82 8.46 9.25 10.28
N ASP A 83 9.63 9.71 10.70
CA ASP A 83 10.70 10.12 9.77
C ASP A 83 11.75 9.02 9.53
N PHE A 84 11.34 7.77 9.72
CA PHE A 84 12.13 6.56 9.47
C PHE A 84 11.32 5.55 8.66
N LEU A 85 12.02 4.80 7.79
CA LEU A 85 11.40 3.67 7.10
C LEU A 85 11.08 2.58 8.12
N SER A 86 9.89 1.99 8.01
CA SER A 86 9.41 0.95 8.91
C SER A 86 8.72 -0.19 8.16
N LEU A 87 8.31 -1.23 8.90
CA LEU A 87 7.57 -2.35 8.32
C LEU A 87 6.28 -1.88 7.64
N VAL A 88 5.59 -0.88 8.21
CA VAL A 88 4.35 -0.40 7.62
C VAL A 88 4.55 0.17 6.22
N ASP A 89 5.65 0.85 5.93
CA ASP A 89 5.85 1.37 4.57
C ASP A 89 6.04 0.24 3.55
N LEU A 90 6.74 -0.83 3.97
CA LEU A 90 6.98 -2.00 3.13
C LEU A 90 5.75 -2.92 3.03
N SER A 91 4.80 -2.87 3.96
CA SER A 91 3.59 -3.70 3.86
C SER A 91 2.67 -3.27 2.73
N HIS A 92 2.77 -2.03 2.24
CA HIS A 92 1.87 -1.49 1.21
C HIS A 92 2.24 -1.84 -0.24
N PHE A 93 3.52 -2.16 -0.52
CA PHE A 93 3.95 -2.30 -1.92
C PHE A 93 3.32 -3.50 -2.66
N PRO A 94 3.05 -4.68 -2.05
CA PRO A 94 2.52 -5.83 -2.78
C PRO A 94 1.15 -5.56 -3.39
N GLU A 95 0.19 -5.10 -2.59
CA GLU A 95 -1.18 -4.78 -3.03
C GLU A 95 -1.16 -3.60 -4.01
N THR A 96 -0.35 -2.58 -3.69
CA THR A 96 -0.20 -1.40 -4.57
C THR A 96 0.36 -1.79 -5.92
N HIS A 97 1.34 -2.70 -5.98
CA HIS A 97 1.91 -3.17 -7.25
C HIS A 97 0.83 -3.77 -8.16
N TYR A 98 -0.03 -4.64 -7.62
CA TYR A 98 -1.12 -5.22 -8.40
C TYR A 98 -2.13 -4.17 -8.86
N PHE A 99 -2.51 -3.26 -7.95
CA PHE A 99 -3.50 -2.23 -8.23
C PHE A 99 -3.02 -1.22 -9.29
N MET A 100 -1.73 -0.89 -9.31
CA MET A 100 -1.13 -0.01 -10.32
C MET A 100 -1.27 -0.57 -11.76
N GLY A 101 -1.46 -1.88 -11.91
CA GLY A 101 -1.77 -2.52 -13.20
C GLY A 101 -3.25 -2.48 -13.61
N MET A 102 -4.09 -1.71 -12.91
CA MET A 102 -5.54 -1.61 -13.14
C MET A 102 -5.94 -0.18 -13.56
N PRO A 103 -7.09 0.00 -14.25
CA PRO A 103 -7.52 1.33 -14.69
C PRO A 103 -7.84 2.31 -13.54
N TYR A 104 -7.99 1.82 -12.31
CA TYR A 104 -8.31 2.61 -11.13
C TYR A 104 -7.08 3.24 -10.46
N ALA A 105 -5.87 2.90 -10.90
CA ALA A 105 -4.60 3.41 -10.36
C ALA A 105 -4.48 4.94 -10.38
N ALA A 106 -5.18 5.61 -11.30
CA ALA A 106 -5.22 7.07 -11.39
C ALA A 106 -5.75 7.75 -10.11
N VAL A 107 -6.38 7.00 -9.19
CA VAL A 107 -6.75 7.50 -7.86
C VAL A 107 -5.57 8.14 -7.12
N PHE A 108 -4.35 7.60 -7.27
CA PHE A 108 -3.15 8.09 -6.59
C PHE A 108 -2.65 9.43 -7.12
N ASP A 109 -3.01 9.82 -8.35
CA ASP A 109 -2.52 11.08 -8.95
C ASP A 109 -3.07 12.33 -8.25
N ALA A 110 -4.17 12.19 -7.48
CA ALA A 110 -4.71 13.25 -6.64
C ALA A 110 -3.92 13.48 -5.34
N TYR A 111 -2.97 12.61 -5.00
CA TYR A 111 -2.28 12.54 -3.71
C TYR A 111 -0.76 12.63 -3.90
N PRO A 112 -0.21 13.83 -4.10
CA PRO A 112 1.20 13.99 -4.46
C PRO A 112 2.18 13.50 -3.40
N ARG A 113 1.86 13.61 -2.10
CA ARG A 113 2.74 13.08 -1.03
C ARG A 113 2.70 11.56 -1.00
N VAL A 114 1.51 10.97 -1.15
CA VAL A 114 1.36 9.52 -1.29
C VAL A 114 2.13 9.01 -2.51
N ARG A 115 1.98 9.66 -3.67
CA ARG A 115 2.64 9.26 -4.91
C ARG A 115 4.17 9.29 -4.78
N ALA A 116 4.72 10.36 -4.21
CA ALA A 116 6.15 10.47 -3.95
C ALA A 116 6.65 9.40 -2.95
N TRP A 117 5.89 9.12 -1.90
CA TRP A 117 6.20 8.07 -0.95
C TRP A 117 6.20 6.68 -1.61
N LEU A 118 5.19 6.36 -2.39
CA LEU A 118 5.13 5.11 -3.16
C LEU A 118 6.31 5.00 -4.13
N GLU A 119 6.58 6.05 -4.93
CA GLU A 119 7.72 6.08 -5.86
C GLU A 119 9.04 5.78 -5.16
N GLU A 120 9.28 6.37 -3.99
CA GLU A 120 10.46 6.06 -3.17
C GLU A 120 10.50 4.59 -2.74
N LEU A 121 9.38 4.02 -2.31
CA LEU A 121 9.30 2.60 -1.93
C LEU A 121 9.57 1.67 -3.11
N PHE A 122 8.96 1.94 -4.26
CA PHE A 122 9.14 1.17 -5.49
C PHE A 122 10.57 1.29 -6.05
N ASP A 123 11.30 2.37 -5.76
CA ASP A 123 12.67 2.52 -6.23
C ASP A 123 13.67 1.63 -5.46
N ARG A 124 13.29 1.11 -4.28
CA ARG A 124 14.17 0.32 -3.41
C ARG A 124 14.58 -1.02 -4.06
N PRO A 125 15.87 -1.39 -4.02
CA PRO A 125 16.36 -2.65 -4.59
C PRO A 125 15.65 -3.89 -4.07
N ALA A 126 15.32 -3.94 -2.77
CA ALA A 126 14.59 -5.06 -2.17
C ALA A 126 13.17 -5.20 -2.74
N VAL A 127 12.45 -4.09 -2.87
CA VAL A 127 11.09 -4.05 -3.43
C VAL A 127 11.11 -4.46 -4.90
N LYS A 128 12.00 -3.88 -5.71
CA LYS A 128 12.19 -4.27 -7.13
C LYS A 128 12.48 -5.76 -7.28
N LYS A 129 13.30 -6.35 -6.40
CA LYS A 129 13.60 -7.78 -6.40
C LYS A 129 12.35 -8.62 -6.16
N VAL A 130 11.50 -8.26 -5.20
CA VAL A 130 10.26 -8.99 -4.92
C VAL A 130 9.26 -8.83 -6.07
N ILE A 131 9.09 -7.63 -6.61
CA ILE A 131 8.22 -7.38 -7.78
C ILE A 131 8.64 -8.25 -8.97
N ALA A 132 9.96 -8.36 -9.22
CA ALA A 132 10.47 -9.21 -10.29
C ALA A 132 10.21 -10.72 -10.06
N LEU A 133 9.95 -11.14 -8.82
CA LEU A 133 9.49 -12.50 -8.50
C LEU A 133 7.98 -12.62 -8.72
N MET A 134 7.19 -11.65 -8.25
CA MET A 134 5.72 -11.64 -8.41
C MET A 134 5.29 -11.69 -9.89
N ALA A 135 6.01 -11.00 -10.78
CA ALA A 135 5.73 -10.99 -12.21
C ALA A 135 5.90 -12.36 -12.88
N LYS A 136 6.61 -13.30 -12.25
CA LYS A 136 6.83 -14.65 -12.80
C LYS A 136 5.66 -15.60 -12.52
N ASP A 137 4.79 -15.28 -11.56
CA ASP A 137 3.71 -16.17 -11.12
C ASP A 137 2.41 -16.03 -11.94
N PHE A 138 2.36 -15.07 -12.88
CA PHE A 138 1.19 -14.79 -13.74
C PHE A 138 1.47 -14.95 -15.25
N ASN A 139 2.61 -15.55 -15.62
CA ASN A 139 2.96 -15.91 -17.00
C ASN A 139 2.91 -17.43 -17.19
#